data_AF-A0A6V6ZP89-F1
#
_entry.id   AF-A0A6V6ZP89-F1
#
_cell.length_a   1.000
_cell.length_b   1.000
_cell.length_c   1.000
_cell.angle_alpha   90.00
_cell.angle_beta   90.00
_cell.angle_gamma   90.00
#
_symmetry.space_group_name_H-M   'P 1'
#
loop_
_entity.id
_entity.type
_entity.pdbx_description
1 polymer ?
#
loop_
_entity_poly.entity_id
_entity_poly.type
_entity_poly.pdbx_seq_one_letter_code
_entity_poly.pdbx_strand_id
1 'polypeptide(L)'
;MTRRLKSILALLVGNAIGLLLAAILLPEFAIRPISFIVVVIVFTLVQWIAEPLILKLGEKRAPAIKGGIALIVTFVGLLLTDLITNGLTVGGISNLLAATLLVWLGALIASIVLPIYVFTELREQKKK
;
A
#
# COMPACT_ATOMS: atom_id res chain seq x y z
N MET A 1 6.77 -11.64 18.24
CA MET A 1 7.26 -11.73 16.84
C MET A 1 6.12 -11.92 15.81
N THR A 2 5.04 -12.64 16.12
CA THR A 2 3.97 -13.02 15.18
C THR A 2 3.11 -11.87 14.62
N ARG A 3 2.82 -10.83 15.42
CA ARG A 3 1.94 -9.71 15.00
C ARG A 3 2.52 -8.88 13.86
N ARG A 4 3.82 -8.53 13.92
CA ARG A 4 4.49 -7.72 12.89
C ARG A 4 4.46 -8.41 11.53
N LEU A 5 4.70 -9.71 11.52
CA LEU A 5 4.67 -10.51 10.29
C LEU A 5 3.27 -10.55 9.67
N LYS A 6 2.22 -10.76 10.49
CA LYS A 6 0.82 -10.72 10.03
C LYS A 6 0.44 -9.34 9.47
N SER A 7 0.91 -8.26 10.08
CA SER A 7 0.69 -6.90 9.57
C SER A 7 1.41 -6.66 8.23
N ILE A 8 2.63 -7.16 8.06
CA ILE A 8 3.37 -7.05 6.79
C ILE A 8 2.69 -7.88 5.70
N LEU A 9 2.24 -9.10 6.00
CA LEU A 9 1.47 -9.92 5.06
C LEU A 9 0.16 -9.24 4.66
N ALA A 10 -0.54 -8.63 5.61
CA ALA A 10 -1.76 -7.88 5.31
C ALA A 10 -1.49 -6.67 4.42
N LEU A 11 -0.39 -5.96 4.66
CA LEU A 11 0.06 -4.84 3.84
C LEU A 11 0.40 -5.32 2.42
N LEU A 12 1.16 -6.42 2.30
CA LEU A 12 1.54 -7.02 1.02
C LEU A 12 0.30 -7.38 0.18
N VAL A 13 -0.70 -8.03 0.81
CA VAL A 13 -1.97 -8.40 0.14
C VAL A 13 -2.75 -7.15 -0.26
N GLY A 14 -2.87 -6.15 0.63
CA GLY A 14 -3.55 -4.89 0.32
C GLY A 14 -2.91 -4.13 -0.84
N ASN A 15 -1.59 -4.09 -0.87
CA ASN A 15 -0.82 -3.49 -1.96
C ASN A 15 -0.99 -4.25 -3.27
N ALA A 16 -0.95 -5.59 -3.23
CA ALA A 16 -1.16 -6.42 -4.42
C ALA A 16 -2.54 -6.16 -5.03
N ILE A 17 -3.60 -6.13 -4.20
CA ILE A 17 -4.95 -5.82 -4.65
C ILE A 17 -5.02 -4.41 -5.22
N GLY A 18 -4.45 -3.43 -4.51
CA GLY A 18 -4.42 -2.04 -4.95
C GLY A 18 -3.74 -1.84 -6.31
N LEU A 19 -2.57 -2.46 -6.50
CA LEU A 19 -1.81 -2.40 -7.76
C LEU A 19 -2.54 -3.11 -8.90
N LEU A 20 -3.19 -4.23 -8.60
CA LEU A 20 -3.99 -4.96 -9.58
C LEU A 20 -5.22 -4.17 -9.99
N LEU A 21 -5.90 -3.50 -9.06
CA LEU A 21 -7.00 -2.59 -9.36
C LEU A 21 -6.52 -1.42 -10.22
N ALA A 22 -5.38 -0.82 -9.91
CA ALA A 22 -4.80 0.24 -10.74
C ALA A 22 -4.52 -0.23 -12.17
N ALA A 23 -3.98 -1.44 -12.34
CA ALA A 23 -3.70 -2.02 -13.65
C ALA A 23 -4.95 -2.37 -14.47
N ILE A 24 -6.08 -2.61 -13.82
CA ILE A 24 -7.35 -2.89 -14.51
C ILE A 24 -8.10 -1.61 -14.83
N LEU A 25 -8.10 -0.64 -13.92
CA LEU A 25 -8.97 0.54 -13.98
C LEU A 25 -8.35 1.72 -14.70
N LEU A 26 -7.02 1.83 -14.74
CA LEU A 26 -6.35 2.99 -15.29
C LEU A 26 -5.77 2.67 -16.68
N PRO A 27 -6.15 3.43 -17.72
CA PRO A 27 -5.53 3.30 -19.03
C PRO A 27 -4.05 3.66 -18.92
N GLU A 28 -3.14 3.02 -19.66
CA GLU A 28 -1.68 3.23 -19.61
C GLU A 28 -0.97 2.81 -18.31
N PHE A 29 -1.68 2.50 -17.21
CA PHE A 29 -1.07 1.88 -16.04
C PHE A 29 -0.93 0.37 -16.28
N ALA A 30 0.28 -0.10 -16.52
CA ALA A 30 0.53 -1.49 -16.87
C ALA A 30 1.58 -2.11 -15.95
N ILE A 31 1.33 -3.36 -15.55
CA ILE A 31 2.30 -4.21 -14.87
C ILE A 31 2.50 -5.45 -15.72
N ARG A 32 3.74 -5.74 -16.13
CA ARG A 32 4.06 -6.99 -16.84
C ARG A 32 3.68 -8.17 -15.94
N PRO A 33 2.92 -9.17 -16.42
CA PRO A 33 2.44 -10.27 -15.57
C PRO A 33 3.56 -10.98 -14.81
N ILE A 34 4.70 -11.22 -15.46
CA ILE A 34 5.87 -11.86 -14.84
C ILE A 34 6.56 -10.98 -13.78
N SER A 35 6.42 -9.66 -13.88
CA SER A 35 7.02 -8.69 -12.97
C SER A 35 6.10 -8.32 -11.82
N PHE A 36 4.84 -8.73 -11.83
CA PHE A 36 3.86 -8.33 -10.82
C PHE A 36 4.34 -8.61 -9.40
N ILE A 37 4.81 -9.84 -9.14
CA ILE A 37 5.32 -10.23 -7.81
C ILE A 37 6.49 -9.33 -7.38
N VAL A 38 7.42 -9.03 -8.29
CA VAL A 38 8.57 -8.17 -8.02
C VAL A 38 8.11 -6.74 -7.70
N VAL A 39 7.19 -6.19 -8.49
CA VAL A 39 6.61 -4.85 -8.28
C VAL A 39 5.92 -4.76 -6.92
N VAL A 40 5.08 -5.75 -6.56
CA VAL A 40 4.41 -5.79 -5.25
C VAL A 40 5.43 -5.83 -4.11
N ILE A 41 6.47 -6.65 -4.22
CA ILE A 41 7.51 -6.78 -3.18
C ILE A 41 8.27 -5.46 -3.02
N VAL A 42 8.78 -4.89 -4.11
CA VAL A 42 9.55 -3.63 -4.09
C VAL A 42 8.70 -2.51 -3.51
N PHE A 43 7.46 -2.35 -3.99
CA PHE A 43 6.55 -1.34 -3.50
C PHE A 43 6.26 -1.49 -2.00
N THR A 44 6.02 -2.72 -1.54
CA THR A 44 5.76 -3.01 -0.13
C THR A 44 6.98 -2.74 0.74
N LEU A 45 8.20 -3.02 0.25
CA LEU A 45 9.44 -2.67 0.94
C LEU A 45 9.60 -1.16 1.11
N VAL A 46 9.33 -0.38 0.04
CA VAL A 46 9.38 1.09 0.12
C VAL A 46 8.39 1.62 1.14
N GLN A 47 7.14 1.12 1.12
CA GLN A 47 6.15 1.51 2.13
C GLN A 47 6.55 1.12 3.55
N TRP A 48 7.13 -0.07 3.73
CA TRP A 48 7.56 -0.55 5.04
C TRP A 48 8.68 0.33 5.63
N ILE A 49 9.64 0.75 4.80
CA ILE A 49 10.70 1.70 5.20
C ILE A 49 10.10 3.07 5.57
N ALA A 50 9.01 3.47 4.91
CA ALA A 50 8.31 4.72 5.17
C ALA A 50 7.28 4.64 6.32
N GLU A 51 6.94 3.45 6.81
CA GLU A 51 6.03 3.26 7.96
C GLU A 51 6.40 4.11 9.19
N PRO A 52 7.67 4.17 9.68
CA PRO A 52 8.04 5.03 10.80
C PRO A 52 7.76 6.51 10.54
N LEU A 53 7.84 6.97 9.29
CA LEU A 53 7.51 8.34 8.92
C LEU A 53 6.01 8.61 9.15
N ILE A 54 5.15 7.70 8.66
CA ILE A 54 3.69 7.78 8.85
C ILE A 54 3.33 7.80 10.35
N LEU A 55 4.02 6.98 11.15
CA LEU A 55 3.76 6.87 12.58
C LEU A 55 4.28 8.07 13.39
N LYS A 56 5.42 8.66 12.99
CA LYS A 56 6.02 9.81 13.69
C LYS A 56 5.32 11.13 13.35
N LEU A 57 4.93 11.32 12.09
CA LEU A 57 4.28 12.55 11.62
C LEU A 57 2.76 12.50 11.73
N GLY A 58 2.16 11.31 11.78
CA GLY A 58 0.74 11.13 12.04
C GLY A 58 0.42 11.38 13.51
N GLU A 59 0.18 12.64 13.88
CA GLU A 59 -0.20 12.99 15.25
C GLU A 59 -1.43 12.21 15.72
N LYS A 60 -1.41 11.77 16.99
CA LYS A 60 -2.52 11.01 17.59
C LYS A 60 -3.86 11.75 17.59
N ARG A 61 -3.86 13.07 17.48
CA ARG A 61 -5.08 13.91 17.58
C ARG A 61 -5.80 14.13 16.26
N ALA A 62 -5.17 13.84 15.12
CA ALA A 62 -5.74 14.10 13.79
C ALA A 62 -5.61 12.87 12.87
N PRO A 63 -6.58 11.94 12.90
CA PRO A 63 -6.57 10.75 12.05
C PRO A 63 -6.44 11.05 10.55
N ALA A 64 -6.98 12.19 10.10
CA ALA A 64 -6.88 12.66 8.71
C ALA A 64 -5.43 12.92 8.29
N ILE A 65 -4.58 13.44 9.18
CA ILE A 65 -3.16 13.70 8.89
C ILE A 65 -2.43 12.39 8.62
N LYS A 66 -2.68 11.35 9.43
CA LYS A 66 -2.11 10.03 9.21
C LYS A 66 -2.50 9.45 7.84
N GLY A 67 -3.76 9.63 7.43
CA GLY A 67 -4.25 9.24 6.10
C GLY A 67 -3.55 9.98 4.96
N GLY A 68 -3.42 11.30 5.09
CA GLY A 68 -2.73 12.15 4.10
C GLY A 68 -1.24 11.80 3.95
N ILE A 69 -0.53 11.55 5.04
CA ILE A 69 0.87 11.12 4.98
C ILE A 69 0.99 9.75 4.30
N ALA A 70 0.07 8.82 4.59
CA ALA A 70 0.06 7.52 3.92
C ALA A 70 -0.18 7.64 2.41
N LEU A 71 -0.99 8.60 1.96
CA LEU A 71 -1.15 8.91 0.53
C LEU A 71 0.16 9.40 -0.08
N ILE A 72 0.86 10.34 0.56
CA ILE A 72 2.17 10.83 0.09
C ILE A 72 3.18 9.69 0.02
N VAL A 73 3.23 8.83 1.04
CA VAL A 73 4.11 7.65 1.04
C VAL A 73 3.76 6.68 -0.09
N THR A 74 2.48 6.49 -0.37
CA THR A 74 2.02 5.64 -1.49
C THR A 74 2.44 6.23 -2.83
N PHE A 75 2.29 7.55 -2.99
CA PHE A 75 2.71 8.27 -4.20
C PHE A 75 4.21 8.13 -4.45
N VAL A 76 5.03 8.43 -3.44
CA VAL A 76 6.49 8.28 -3.52
C VAL A 76 6.86 6.82 -3.72
N GLY A 77 6.15 5.89 -3.08
CA GLY A 77 6.36 4.46 -3.23
C GLY A 77 6.14 3.97 -4.66
N LEU A 78 5.05 4.41 -5.30
CA LEU A 78 4.76 4.07 -6.69
C LEU A 78 5.79 4.67 -7.63
N LEU A 79 6.15 5.94 -7.43
CA LEU A 79 7.17 6.62 -8.22
C LEU A 79 8.52 5.89 -8.12
N LEU A 80 8.97 5.55 -6.91
CA LEU A 80 10.22 4.82 -6.71
C LEU A 80 10.15 3.41 -7.31
N THR A 81 9.01 2.74 -7.21
CA THR A 81 8.85 1.39 -7.77
C THR A 81 8.91 1.43 -9.31
N ASP A 82 8.29 2.42 -9.94
CA ASP A 82 8.34 2.64 -11.38
C ASP A 82 9.78 2.92 -11.84
N LEU A 83 10.53 3.71 -11.06
CA LEU A 83 11.94 4.00 -11.35
C LEU A 83 12.87 2.81 -11.16
N ILE A 84 12.59 1.94 -10.18
CA ILE A 84 13.46 0.80 -9.83
C ILE A 84 13.14 -0.44 -10.69
N THR A 85 11.90 -0.59 -11.13
CA THR A 85 11.44 -1.83 -11.79
C THR A 85 11.12 -1.60 -13.26
N ASN A 86 11.67 -2.45 -14.14
CA ASN A 86 11.37 -2.42 -15.59
C ASN A 86 9.98 -3.01 -15.95
N GLY A 87 9.18 -3.36 -14.94
CA GLY A 87 7.94 -4.13 -15.08
C GLY A 87 6.68 -3.34 -14.76
N LEU A 88 6.82 -2.12 -14.23
CA LEU A 88 5.73 -1.17 -13.97
C LEU A 88 5.83 -0.05 -15.01
N THR A 89 4.68 0.42 -15.47
CA THR A 89 4.55 1.61 -16.29
C THR A 89 3.35 2.37 -15.77
N VAL A 90 3.56 3.57 -15.26
CA VAL A 90 2.46 4.35 -14.67
C VAL A 90 1.63 5.09 -15.73
N GLY A 91 2.24 5.54 -16.83
CA GLY A 91 1.50 6.26 -17.89
C GLY A 91 1.27 7.76 -17.61
N GLY A 92 2.09 8.36 -16.75
CA GLY A 92 2.09 9.81 -16.48
C GLY A 92 1.50 10.23 -15.14
N ILE A 93 1.41 11.55 -14.90
CA ILE A 93 1.07 12.13 -13.60
C ILE A 93 -0.38 11.83 -13.19
N SER A 94 -1.33 11.90 -14.13
CA SER A 94 -2.74 11.63 -13.84
C SER A 94 -2.95 10.20 -13.33
N ASN A 95 -2.31 9.23 -13.99
CA ASN A 95 -2.34 7.85 -13.54
C ASN A 95 -1.57 7.64 -12.25
N LEU A 96 -0.46 8.34 -12.03
CA LEU A 96 0.28 8.25 -10.77
C LEU A 96 -0.61 8.65 -9.58
N LEU A 97 -1.35 9.74 -9.72
CA LEU A 97 -2.29 10.21 -8.69
C LEU A 97 -3.47 9.24 -8.52
N ALA A 98 -4.06 8.77 -9.61
CA ALA A 98 -5.17 7.83 -9.55
C ALA A 98 -4.75 6.47 -8.98
N ALA A 99 -3.59 5.95 -9.38
CA ALA A 99 -3.00 4.71 -8.86
C ALA A 99 -2.65 4.87 -7.38
N THR A 100 -2.13 6.03 -6.98
CA THR A 100 -1.91 6.34 -5.56
C THR A 100 -3.20 6.19 -4.76
N LEU A 101 -4.29 6.79 -5.24
CA LEU A 101 -5.59 6.70 -4.57
C LEU A 101 -6.11 5.25 -4.53
N LEU A 102 -6.07 4.53 -5.65
CA LEU A 102 -6.54 3.15 -5.74
C LEU A 102 -5.74 2.21 -4.84
N VAL A 103 -4.41 2.33 -4.85
CA VAL A 103 -3.52 1.48 -4.05
C VAL A 103 -3.68 1.77 -2.58
N TRP A 104 -3.75 3.05 -2.20
CA TRP A 104 -3.99 3.45 -0.82
C TRP A 104 -5.36 2.98 -0.32
N LEU A 105 -6.42 3.07 -1.14
CA LEU A 105 -7.74 2.54 -0.80
C LEU A 105 -7.70 1.02 -0.62
N GLY A 106 -7.03 0.30 -1.53
CA GLY A 106 -6.86 -1.15 -1.42
C GLY A 106 -6.16 -1.54 -0.11
N ALA A 107 -5.06 -0.87 0.23
CA ALA A 107 -4.34 -1.08 1.48
C ALA A 107 -5.17 -0.72 2.72
N LEU A 108 -5.92 0.39 2.68
CA LEU A 108 -6.83 0.80 3.75
C LEU A 108 -7.91 -0.24 3.99
N ILE A 109 -8.60 -0.69 2.93
CA ILE A 109 -9.63 -1.72 3.00
C ILE A 109 -9.04 -3.03 3.54
N ALA A 110 -7.89 -3.48 3.02
CA ALA A 110 -7.22 -4.68 3.50
C ALA A 110 -6.86 -4.57 4.99
N SER A 111 -6.40 -3.40 5.45
CA SER A 111 -6.09 -3.17 6.86
C SER A 111 -7.29 -3.27 7.80
N ILE A 112 -8.51 -3.13 7.28
CA ILE A 112 -9.77 -3.27 8.03
C ILE A 112 -10.31 -4.69 7.89
N VAL A 113 -10.41 -5.19 6.66
CA VAL A 113 -11.05 -6.47 6.31
C VAL A 113 -10.20 -7.65 6.81
N LEU A 114 -8.87 -7.62 6.65
CA LEU A 114 -8.02 -8.75 7.01
C LEU A 114 -8.05 -9.05 8.52
N PRO A 115 -7.94 -8.07 9.44
CA PRO A 115 -8.11 -8.34 10.87
C PRO A 115 -9.51 -8.84 11.27
N ILE A 116 -10.53 -8.57 10.46
CA ILE A 116 -11.91 -8.99 10.75
C ILE A 116 -12.15 -10.43 10.31
N TYR A 117 -11.71 -10.79 9.10
CA TYR A 117 -12.10 -12.07 8.48
C TYR A 117 -10.97 -13.10 8.42
N VAL A 118 -9.71 -12.67 8.37
CA VAL A 118 -8.57 -13.57 8.09
C VAL A 118 -7.65 -13.72 9.30
N PHE A 119 -7.31 -12.61 9.95
CA PHE A 119 -6.39 -12.55 11.08
C PHE A 119 -7.07 -11.96 12.31
N THR A 120 -8.11 -12.64 12.81
CA THR A 120 -8.91 -12.21 13.96
C THR A 120 -8.09 -11.92 15.22
N GLU A 121 -6.92 -12.54 15.38
CA GLU A 121 -6.00 -12.28 16.51
C GLU A 121 -5.39 -10.86 16.47
N LEU A 122 -5.43 -10.17 15.33
CA LEU A 122 -5.05 -8.74 15.24
C LEU A 122 -6.07 -7.82 15.94
N ARG A 123 -7.29 -8.31 16.22
CA ARG A 123 -8.39 -7.55 16.84
C ARG A 123 -8.34 -7.54 18.37
N GLU A 124 -7.88 -8.62 19.00
CA GLU A 124 -8.09 -8.88 20.44
C GLU A 124 -7.46 -7.86 21.40
N GLN A 125 -6.39 -7.16 21.00
CA GLN A 125 -5.73 -6.18 21.89
C GLN A 125 -6.17 -4.73 21.69
N LYS A 126 -7.11 -4.42 20.79
CA LYS A 126 -7.71 -3.08 20.72
C LYS A 126 -8.72 -2.81 21.88
N LYS A 127 -8.93 -3.80 22.75
CA LYS A 127 -9.91 -3.80 23.85
C LYS A 127 -9.29 -3.62 25.25
N LYS A 128 -8.03 -3.18 25.36
CA LYS A 128 -7.44 -2.75 26.64
C LYS A 128 -7.16 -1.26 26.62
#